data_AF-A0A0K6H4L4-F1
#
_entry.id   AF-A0A0K6H4L4-F1
#
_cell.length_a   1.000
_cell.length_b   1.000
_cell.length_c   1.000
_cell.angle_alpha   90.00
_cell.angle_beta   90.00
_cell.angle_gamma   90.00
#
_symmetry.space_group_name_H-M   'P 1'
#
loop_
_entity.id
_entity.type
_entity.pdbx_description
1 polymer ?
#
loop_
_entity_poly.entity_id
_entity_poly.type
_entity_poly.pdbx_seq_one_letter_code
_entity_poly.pdbx_strand_id
1 'polypeptide(L)'
;MTPSPCVGICRLDAGGRVCTGCGRSLEEIAAWSGMTEAERLAVWTRLAEASRAEGGSVCAQCGKRFACGSGGPEGTCWCAAYPSIAVPADLVGCLCPGCLAAYSPAKAGM
;
A
#
# COMPACT_ATOMS: atom_id res chain seq x y z
N MET A 1 -7.43 21.09 -3.30
CA MET A 1 -8.58 20.17 -3.40
C MET A 1 -8.07 18.75 -3.24
N THR A 2 -8.21 18.16 -2.07
CA THR A 2 -7.77 16.79 -1.78
C THR A 2 -8.71 15.78 -2.44
N PRO A 3 -8.21 14.87 -3.31
CA PRO A 3 -9.04 13.88 -3.97
C PRO A 3 -9.56 12.83 -2.99
N SER A 4 -10.68 12.21 -3.35
CA SER A 4 -11.24 11.09 -2.58
C SER A 4 -10.35 9.84 -2.70
N PRO A 5 -10.08 9.11 -1.61
CA PRO A 5 -9.34 7.85 -1.65
C PRO A 5 -10.19 6.67 -2.16
N CYS A 6 -11.41 6.92 -2.64
CA CYS A 6 -12.29 5.87 -3.15
C CYS A 6 -11.75 5.22 -4.43
N VAL A 7 -11.66 3.89 -4.45
CA VAL A 7 -11.21 3.09 -5.60
C VAL A 7 -12.37 2.47 -6.40
N GLY A 8 -13.62 2.91 -6.15
CA GLY A 8 -14.80 2.38 -6.84
C GLY A 8 -15.25 0.98 -6.39
N ILE A 9 -14.63 0.42 -5.35
CA ILE A 9 -15.02 -0.87 -4.76
C ILE A 9 -15.72 -0.61 -3.44
N CYS A 10 -17.04 -0.77 -3.41
CA CYS A 10 -17.82 -0.66 -2.18
C CYS A 10 -17.99 -2.04 -1.55
N ARG A 11 -17.11 -2.36 -0.60
CA ARG A 11 -17.20 -3.57 0.23
C ARG A 11 -16.78 -3.22 1.64
N LEU A 12 -17.58 -3.60 2.62
CA LEU A 12 -17.26 -3.40 4.03
C LEU A 12 -16.58 -4.65 4.61
N ASP A 13 -15.83 -4.46 5.70
CA ASP A 13 -15.30 -5.55 6.50
C ASP A 13 -16.43 -6.39 7.11
N ALA A 14 -16.09 -7.53 7.73
CA ALA A 14 -17.08 -8.40 8.36
C ALA A 14 -17.91 -7.67 9.44
N GLY A 15 -17.34 -6.63 10.06
CA GLY A 15 -18.03 -5.79 11.04
C GLY A 15 -18.89 -4.67 10.44
N GLY A 16 -18.87 -4.46 9.13
CA GLY A 16 -19.66 -3.41 8.47
C GLY A 16 -19.21 -1.97 8.79
N ARG A 17 -17.98 -1.76 9.28
CA ARG A 17 -17.50 -0.45 9.78
C ARG A 17 -16.51 0.22 8.84
N VAL A 18 -15.69 -0.58 8.14
CA VAL A 18 -14.59 -0.08 7.32
C VAL A 18 -14.72 -0.61 5.90
N CYS A 19 -14.56 0.26 4.91
CA CYS A 19 -14.49 -0.16 3.52
C CYS A 19 -13.17 -0.88 3.23
N THR A 20 -13.21 -2.16 2.84
CA THR A 20 -12.02 -2.96 2.51
C THR A 20 -11.34 -2.52 1.21
N GLY A 21 -11.99 -1.67 0.41
CA GLY A 21 -11.43 -1.12 -0.82
C GLY A 21 -10.57 0.12 -0.57
N CYS A 22 -11.10 1.11 0.15
CA CYS A 22 -10.43 2.40 0.37
C CYS A 22 -9.92 2.62 1.81
N GLY A 23 -10.21 1.70 2.74
CA GLY A 23 -9.78 1.78 4.14
C GLY A 23 -10.49 2.83 5.00
N ARG A 24 -11.45 3.58 4.43
CA ARG A 24 -12.24 4.58 5.16
C ARG A 24 -13.34 3.94 6.00
N SER A 25 -13.67 4.55 7.14
CA SER A 25 -14.86 4.20 7.91
C SER A 25 -16.13 4.68 7.20
N LEU A 26 -17.29 4.12 7.57
CA LEU A 26 -18.58 4.58 7.04
C LEU A 26 -18.85 6.05 7.35
N GLU A 27 -18.47 6.52 8.54
CA GLU A 27 -18.63 7.92 8.96
C GLU A 27 -17.79 8.85 8.08
N GLU A 28 -16.53 8.48 7.81
CA GLU A 28 -15.65 9.24 6.90
C GLU A 28 -16.19 9.27 5.47
N ILE A 29 -16.79 8.16 5.00
CA ILE A 29 -17.42 8.08 3.67
C ILE A 29 -18.62 9.03 3.59
N ALA A 30 -19.50 9.00 4.60
CA ALA A 30 -20.72 9.81 4.64
C ALA A 30 -20.42 11.32 4.77
N ALA A 31 -19.41 11.68 5.56
CA ALA A 31 -19.06 13.08 5.83
C ALA A 31 -18.15 13.72 4.75
N TRP A 32 -17.61 12.94 3.81
CA TRP A 32 -16.55 13.38 2.89
C TRP A 32 -16.82 14.71 2.16
N SER A 33 -18.03 14.89 1.63
CA SER A 33 -18.41 16.12 0.90
C SER A 33 -18.42 17.35 1.80
N GLY A 34 -18.71 17.19 3.09
CA GLY A 34 -18.72 18.26 4.09
C GLY A 34 -17.38 18.50 4.80
N MET A 35 -16.42 17.57 4.69
CA MET A 35 -15.09 17.71 5.30
C MET A 35 -14.30 18.88 4.69
N THR A 36 -13.62 19.61 5.57
CA THR A 36 -12.58 20.59 5.26
C THR A 36 -11.34 19.93 4.65
N GLU A 37 -10.48 20.72 4.04
CA GLU A 37 -9.22 20.22 3.45
C GLU A 37 -8.32 19.58 4.53
N ALA A 38 -8.28 20.15 5.74
CA ALA A 38 -7.51 19.61 6.86
C ALA A 38 -8.03 18.23 7.31
N GLU A 39 -9.35 18.05 7.39
CA GLU A 39 -9.95 16.76 7.73
C GLU A 39 -9.71 15.71 6.64
N ARG A 40 -9.80 16.10 5.36
CA ARG A 40 -9.48 15.19 4.24
C ARG A 40 -8.02 14.75 4.26
N LEU A 41 -7.10 15.67 4.57
CA LEU A 41 -5.68 15.33 4.74
C LEU A 41 -5.45 14.40 5.92
N ALA A 42 -6.15 14.62 7.05
CA ALA A 42 -6.08 13.73 8.20
C ALA A 42 -6.53 12.30 7.86
N VAL A 43 -7.61 12.15 7.07
CA VAL A 43 -8.05 10.83 6.55
C VAL A 43 -6.94 10.19 5.71
N TRP A 44 -6.33 10.92 4.80
CA TRP A 44 -5.22 10.40 3.97
C TRP A 44 -4.01 9.96 4.81
N THR A 45 -3.61 10.75 5.81
CA THR A 45 -2.52 10.38 6.72
C THR A 45 -2.83 9.08 7.44
N ARG A 46 -4.02 8.96 8.03
CA ARG A 46 -4.47 7.72 8.70
C ARG A 46 -4.45 6.51 7.76
N LEU A 47 -4.93 6.67 6.53
CA LEU A 47 -4.95 5.59 5.53
C LEU A 47 -3.54 5.15 5.12
N ALA A 48 -2.61 6.10 5.00
CA ALA A 48 -1.22 5.81 4.69
C ALA A 48 -0.51 5.06 5.83
N GLU A 49 -0.81 5.42 7.09
CA GLU A 49 -0.30 4.72 8.27
C GLU A 49 -0.87 3.30 8.40
N ALA A 50 -2.19 3.14 8.21
CA ALA A 50 -2.84 1.83 8.24
C ALA A 50 -2.28 0.90 7.16
N SER A 51 -2.08 1.42 5.94
CA SER A 51 -1.50 0.65 4.82
C SER A 51 -0.05 0.20 5.10
N ARG A 52 0.68 0.94 5.93
CA ARG A 52 2.04 0.58 6.39
C ARG A 52 2.02 -0.45 7.52
N ALA A 53 1.04 -0.36 8.43
CA ALA A 53 0.92 -1.24 9.60
C ALA A 53 0.38 -2.62 9.24
N GLU A 54 -0.56 -2.69 8.29
CA GLU A 54 -1.19 -3.94 7.84
C GLU A 54 -0.42 -4.61 6.68
N GLY A 55 0.62 -3.94 6.19
CA GLY A 55 1.37 -4.29 4.99
C GLY A 55 2.27 -5.51 5.16
N GLY A 56 1.69 -6.68 5.41
CA GLY A 56 2.34 -7.97 5.25
C GLY A 56 1.90 -8.62 3.93
N SER A 57 2.71 -8.50 2.89
CA SER A 57 2.48 -9.22 1.63
C SER A 57 3.06 -10.63 1.69
N VAL A 58 2.46 -11.57 0.95
CA VAL A 58 3.05 -12.88 0.70
C VAL A 58 3.84 -12.81 -0.60
N CYS A 59 5.09 -13.28 -0.59
CA CYS A 59 5.93 -13.30 -1.77
C CYS A 59 5.38 -14.27 -2.81
N ALA A 60 5.07 -13.79 -4.01
CA ALA A 60 4.58 -14.63 -5.12
C ALA A 60 5.61 -15.70 -5.55
N GLN A 61 6.91 -15.46 -5.31
CA GLN A 61 7.97 -16.39 -5.72
C GLN A 61 8.34 -17.42 -4.65
N CYS A 62 8.38 -17.05 -3.36
CA CYS A 62 8.86 -17.93 -2.30
C CYS A 62 7.88 -18.16 -1.14
N GLY A 63 6.69 -17.55 -1.18
CA GLY A 63 5.64 -17.72 -0.18
C GLY A 63 5.92 -17.08 1.19
N LYS A 64 7.08 -16.45 1.39
CA LYS A 64 7.39 -15.77 2.67
C LYS A 64 6.49 -14.55 2.86
N ARG A 65 5.95 -14.39 4.07
CA ARG A 65 5.35 -13.13 4.52
C ARG A 65 6.46 -12.10 4.69
N PHE A 66 6.26 -10.90 4.17
CA PHE A 66 7.22 -9.80 4.30
C PHE A 66 6.46 -8.49 4.42
N ALA A 67 7.09 -7.51 5.08
CA ALA A 67 6.51 -6.18 5.16
C ALA A 67 6.77 -5.39 3.85
N CYS A 68 5.73 -4.82 3.26
CA CYS A 68 5.86 -3.74 2.29
C CYS A 68 5.70 -2.40 3.02
N GLY A 69 6.27 -1.30 2.52
CA GLY A 69 6.10 0.00 3.19
C GLY A 69 7.15 0.39 4.24
N SER A 70 8.08 -0.52 4.59
CA SER A 70 9.09 -0.32 5.64
C SER A 70 10.45 -0.93 5.24
N GLY A 71 11.51 -0.72 6.03
CA GLY A 71 12.79 -1.42 5.89
C GLY A 71 13.79 -0.85 4.87
N GLY A 72 13.48 0.25 4.19
CA GLY A 72 14.42 1.01 3.37
C GLY A 72 15.22 2.03 4.20
N PRO A 73 16.29 2.62 3.62
CA PRO A 73 16.99 3.72 4.26
C PRO A 73 16.02 4.86 4.58
N GLU A 74 16.21 5.50 5.74
CA GLU A 74 15.39 6.63 6.22
C GLU A 74 13.89 6.31 6.43
N GLY A 75 13.53 5.04 6.60
CA GLY A 75 12.13 4.64 6.85
C GLY A 75 11.26 4.58 5.58
N THR A 76 11.89 4.66 4.40
CA THR A 76 11.22 4.42 3.11
C THR A 76 10.90 2.93 2.92
N CYS A 77 10.11 2.60 1.89
CA CYS A 77 9.92 1.22 1.46
C CYS A 77 11.25 0.68 0.92
N TRP A 78 11.71 -0.49 1.36
CA TRP A 78 12.92 -1.11 0.81
C TRP A 78 12.87 -1.29 -0.72
N CYS A 79 11.67 -1.38 -1.33
CA CYS A 79 11.50 -1.47 -2.78
C CYS A 79 11.79 -0.17 -3.53
N ALA A 80 11.76 0.99 -2.86
CA ALA A 80 12.10 2.28 -3.47
C ALA A 80 13.58 2.39 -3.86
N ALA A 81 14.44 1.52 -3.31
CA ALA A 81 15.85 1.41 -3.68
C ALA A 81 16.07 0.70 -5.04
N TYR A 82 15.03 0.17 -5.68
CA TYR A 82 15.13 -0.54 -6.95
C TYR A 82 14.66 0.36 -8.10
N PRO A 83 15.28 0.26 -9.29
CA PRO A 83 14.81 1.02 -10.44
C PRO A 83 13.39 0.59 -10.83
N SER A 84 12.62 1.52 -11.39
CA SER A 84 11.31 1.25 -12.00
C SER A 84 11.51 0.37 -13.24
N ILE A 85 11.53 -0.95 -13.04
CA ILE A 85 11.60 -1.93 -14.11
C ILE A 85 10.20 -2.20 -14.66
N ALA A 86 10.10 -2.47 -15.96
CA ALA A 86 8.88 -3.00 -16.55
C ALA A 86 8.65 -4.41 -15.97
N VAL A 87 7.63 -4.54 -15.14
CA VAL A 87 7.21 -5.84 -14.61
C VAL A 87 6.65 -6.67 -15.77
N PRO A 88 7.16 -7.89 -16.04
CA PRO A 88 6.64 -8.72 -17.11
C PRO A 88 5.21 -9.14 -16.74
N ALA A 89 4.37 -9.32 -17.76
CA ALA A 89 2.94 -9.49 -17.59
C ALA A 89 2.55 -10.75 -16.77
N ASP A 90 3.47 -11.69 -16.62
CA ASP A 90 3.31 -12.94 -15.88
C ASP A 90 3.62 -12.84 -14.38
N LEU A 91 4.28 -11.77 -13.92
CA LEU A 91 4.51 -11.55 -12.49
C LEU A 91 3.24 -10.98 -11.84
N VAL A 92 2.36 -11.89 -11.40
CA VAL A 92 1.13 -11.54 -10.66
C VAL A 92 1.39 -11.62 -9.16
N GLY A 93 1.83 -10.51 -8.55
CA GLY A 93 1.92 -10.36 -7.10
C GLY A 93 3.17 -9.65 -6.60
N CYS A 94 3.28 -9.45 -5.29
CA CYS A 94 4.41 -8.77 -4.67
C CYS A 94 5.60 -9.73 -4.45
N LEU A 95 6.84 -9.26 -4.64
CA LEU A 95 8.07 -10.00 -4.30
C LEU A 95 8.68 -9.47 -3.00
N CYS A 96 9.27 -10.35 -2.19
CA CYS A 96 10.03 -9.96 -0.99
C CYS A 96 11.41 -9.38 -1.37
N PRO A 97 12.14 -8.71 -0.45
CA PRO A 97 13.43 -8.07 -0.76
C PRO A 97 14.47 -9.01 -1.39
N GLY A 98 14.55 -10.24 -0.89
CA GLY A 98 15.48 -11.24 -1.43
C GLY A 98 15.11 -11.68 -2.84
N CYS A 99 13.82 -11.95 -3.10
CA CYS A 99 13.37 -12.35 -4.43
C CYS A 99 13.41 -11.20 -5.44
N LEU A 100 13.12 -9.96 -5.01
CA LEU A 100 13.26 -8.79 -5.88
C LEU A 100 14.73 -8.49 -6.19
N ALA A 101 15.66 -8.67 -5.24
CA ALA A 101 17.10 -8.59 -5.50
C ALA A 101 17.58 -9.62 -6.53
N ALA A 102 17.08 -10.85 -6.44
CA ALA A 102 17.40 -11.89 -7.42
C ALA A 102 16.78 -11.61 -8.79
N TYR A 103 15.63 -10.92 -8.82
CA TYR A 103 14.90 -10.60 -10.05
C TYR A 103 15.42 -9.35 -10.77
N SER A 104 15.84 -8.31 -10.02
CA SER A 104 16.39 -7.07 -10.58
C SER A 104 17.92 -7.13 -10.61
N PRO A 105 18.55 -7.39 -11.78
CA PRO A 105 20.01 -7.49 -11.88
C PRO A 105 20.73 -6.18 -11.53
N ALA A 106 20.01 -5.05 -11.46
CA ALA A 106 20.55 -3.74 -11.15
C ALA A 106 20.96 -3.54 -9.68
N LYS A 107 20.59 -4.45 -8.75
CA LYS A 107 21.03 -4.36 -7.34
C LYS A 107 22.36 -5.06 -7.04
N ALA A 108 22.88 -5.85 -7.98
CA ALA A 108 24.11 -6.63 -7.80
C ALA A 108 25.34 -5.78 -8.15
N GLY A 109 25.65 -4.75 -7.35
CA GLY A 109 26.81 -3.92 -7.64
C GLY A 109 26.99 -2.64 -6.83
N MET A 110 26.55 -2.61 -5.57
CA MET A 110 26.91 -1.57 -4.59
C MET A 110 27.24 -2.20 -3.25
#